data_AF-A0A2E9MA23-F1
#
_entry.id   AF-A0A2E9MA23-F1
#
_cell.length_a   1.000
_cell.length_b   1.000
_cell.length_c   1.000
_cell.angle_alpha   90.00
_cell.angle_beta   90.00
_cell.angle_gamma   90.00
#
_symmetry.space_group_name_H-M   'P 1'
#
loop_
_entity.id
_entity.type
_entity.pdbx_description
1 polymer ?
#
loop_
_entity_poly.entity_id
_entity_poly.type
_entity_poly.pdbx_seq_one_letter_code
_entity_poly.pdbx_strand_id
1 'polypeptide(L)'
;MPETHNSSHPISASTSTRSALGCQLLVDLYGCDRALLNDVTFVRKQLLEAARQAGATVIGETFHSFSPCGVTGTLSLQESHLSIHTWPEHQYAAVDIFTCGDSVDSWCAYELLKAAFEAERGSAMEIHRGRPDVL
;
A
#
# COMPACT_ATOMS: atom_id res chain seq x y z
N MET A 1 38.94 25.31 -33.63
CA MET A 1 38.47 24.17 -34.46
C MET A 1 39.22 22.92 -34.02
N PRO A 2 38.55 21.75 -33.99
CA PRO A 2 38.43 20.98 -32.76
C PRO A 2 39.11 19.60 -32.83
N GLU A 3 39.42 19.04 -31.67
CA GLU A 3 39.38 17.58 -31.50
C GLU A 3 38.42 17.24 -30.36
N THR A 4 37.32 16.64 -30.76
CA THR A 4 36.28 16.05 -29.93
C THR A 4 36.71 14.64 -29.50
N HIS A 5 36.81 14.41 -28.21
CA HIS A 5 36.72 13.05 -27.67
C HIS A 5 35.50 12.91 -26.79
N ASN A 6 34.42 12.53 -27.48
CA ASN A 6 33.24 11.88 -26.98
C ASN A 6 33.65 10.50 -26.44
N SER A 7 33.77 10.36 -25.12
CA SER A 7 33.76 9.04 -24.48
C SER A 7 32.40 8.84 -23.81
N SER A 8 31.48 8.34 -24.62
CA SER A 8 30.23 7.73 -24.22
C SER A 8 30.47 6.67 -23.15
N HIS A 9 30.12 6.97 -21.90
CA HIS A 9 29.91 5.93 -20.90
C HIS A 9 28.59 5.23 -21.23
N PRO A 10 28.57 3.89 -21.37
CA PRO A 10 27.33 3.18 -21.49
C PRO A 10 26.59 3.30 -20.16
N ILE A 11 25.44 3.98 -20.18
CA ILE A 11 24.44 3.81 -19.13
C ILE A 11 23.97 2.36 -19.27
N SER A 12 24.58 1.47 -18.50
CA SER A 12 24.02 0.15 -18.26
C SER A 12 22.74 0.39 -17.47
N ALA A 13 21.62 0.45 -18.20
CA ALA A 13 20.33 0.21 -17.60
C ALA A 13 20.38 -1.22 -17.06
N SER A 14 20.63 -1.36 -15.75
CA SER A 14 20.38 -2.62 -15.07
C SER A 14 18.87 -2.82 -15.14
N THR A 15 18.41 -3.57 -16.14
CA THR A 15 17.03 -4.04 -16.19
C THR A 15 16.86 -4.96 -14.98
N SER A 16 16.45 -4.38 -13.85
CA SER A 16 16.01 -5.15 -12.69
C SER A 16 14.93 -6.09 -13.22
N THR A 17 15.27 -7.37 -13.27
CA THR A 17 14.34 -8.37 -13.76
C THR A 17 13.27 -8.47 -12.69
N ARG A 18 12.02 -8.07 -13.01
CA ARG A 18 10.92 -8.07 -12.04
C ARG A 18 10.81 -9.44 -11.38
N SER A 19 10.88 -9.48 -10.05
CA SER A 19 10.67 -10.72 -9.29
C SER A 19 9.22 -11.21 -9.38
N ALA A 20 8.28 -10.30 -9.66
CA ALA A 20 6.85 -10.57 -9.77
C ALA A 20 6.10 -9.45 -10.53
N LEU A 21 4.87 -9.73 -10.97
CA LEU A 21 3.98 -8.71 -11.55
C LEU A 21 3.51 -7.68 -10.51
N GLY A 22 3.42 -8.06 -9.24
CA GLY A 22 3.09 -7.15 -8.16
C GLY A 22 3.50 -7.64 -6.77
N CYS A 23 3.37 -6.74 -5.79
CA CYS A 23 3.70 -6.96 -4.40
C CYS A 23 2.44 -6.75 -3.54
N GLN A 24 2.06 -7.75 -2.76
CA GLN A 24 0.97 -7.65 -1.80
C GLN A 24 1.50 -7.77 -0.37
N LEU A 25 1.24 -6.75 0.45
CA LEU A 25 1.41 -6.82 1.88
C LEU A 25 0.07 -7.21 2.52
N LEU A 26 0.07 -8.28 3.30
CA LEU A 26 -0.99 -8.61 4.25
C LEU A 26 -0.60 -8.06 5.61
N VAL A 27 -1.31 -7.05 6.08
CA VAL A 27 -0.92 -6.25 7.24
C VAL A 27 -1.92 -6.43 8.37
N ASP A 28 -1.39 -6.64 9.56
CA ASP A 28 -2.13 -6.61 10.82
C ASP A 28 -1.64 -5.42 11.66
N LEU A 29 -2.54 -4.52 12.05
CA LEU A 29 -2.28 -3.41 12.96
C LEU A 29 -3.00 -3.67 14.29
N TYR A 30 -2.25 -3.66 15.38
CA TYR A 30 -2.71 -3.94 16.74
C TYR A 30 -2.49 -2.74 17.65
N GLY A 31 -3.38 -2.58 18.63
CA GLY A 31 -3.30 -1.49 19.61
C GLY A 31 -3.64 -0.13 19.01
N CYS A 32 -4.43 -0.09 17.93
CA CYS A 32 -4.84 1.15 17.29
C CYS A 32 -5.82 1.96 18.17
N ASP A 33 -5.93 3.26 17.90
CA ASP A 33 -6.96 4.09 18.52
C ASP A 33 -8.37 3.68 18.05
N ARG A 34 -9.27 3.44 19.02
CA ARG A 34 -10.62 2.93 18.76
C ARG A 34 -11.51 3.93 18.03
N ALA A 35 -11.35 5.23 18.31
CA ALA A 35 -12.15 6.26 17.69
C ALA A 35 -11.74 6.43 16.21
N LEU A 36 -10.44 6.39 15.93
CA LEU A 36 -9.91 6.42 14.57
C LEU A 36 -10.36 5.22 13.74
N LEU A 37 -10.34 4.01 14.33
CA LEU A 37 -10.83 2.80 13.66
C LEU A 37 -12.34 2.84 13.33
N ASN A 38 -13.13 3.62 14.07
CA ASN A 38 -14.57 3.71 13.91
C ASN A 38 -15.03 4.94 13.08
N ASP A 39 -14.11 5.81 12.68
CA ASP A 39 -14.40 6.97 11.86
C ASP A 39 -14.14 6.67 10.37
N VAL A 40 -15.21 6.41 9.62
CA VAL A 40 -15.11 6.13 8.18
C VAL A 40 -14.52 7.28 7.36
N THR A 41 -14.72 8.53 7.80
CA THR A 41 -14.15 9.70 7.12
C THR A 41 -12.64 9.73 7.31
N PHE A 42 -12.19 9.44 8.53
CA PHE A 42 -10.78 9.29 8.84
C PHE A 42 -10.16 8.13 8.06
N VAL A 43 -10.75 6.94 8.13
CA VAL A 43 -10.26 5.73 7.45
C VAL A 43 -10.13 5.99 5.94
N ARG A 44 -11.16 6.58 5.30
CA ARG A 44 -11.13 6.96 3.89
C ARG A 44 -9.97 7.91 3.57
N LYS A 45 -9.81 8.96 4.37
CA LYS A 45 -8.74 9.94 4.18
C LYS A 45 -7.36 9.28 4.26
N GLN A 46 -7.13 8.42 5.24
CA GLN A 46 -5.81 7.79 5.44
C GLN A 46 -5.48 6.77 4.36
N LEU A 47 -6.45 5.98 3.90
CA LEU A 47 -6.23 5.06 2.77
C LEU A 47 -5.87 5.80 1.48
N LEU A 48 -6.59 6.90 1.17
CA LEU A 48 -6.30 7.71 -0.01
C LEU A 48 -4.91 8.36 0.07
N GLU A 49 -4.55 8.88 1.24
CA GLU A 49 -3.26 9.52 1.44
C GLU A 49 -2.11 8.50 1.38
N ALA A 50 -2.28 7.33 1.98
CA ALA A 50 -1.31 6.24 1.89
C ALA A 50 -1.10 5.78 0.44
N ALA A 51 -2.18 5.59 -0.32
CA ALA A 51 -2.09 5.25 -1.74
C ALA A 51 -1.35 6.34 -2.53
N ARG A 52 -1.69 7.62 -2.31
CA ARG A 52 -1.07 8.76 -2.99
C ARG A 52 0.42 8.88 -2.69
N GLN A 53 0.82 8.75 -1.42
CA GLN A 53 2.23 8.85 -1.01
C GLN A 53 3.05 7.62 -1.42
N ALA A 54 2.43 6.44 -1.51
CA ALA A 54 3.05 5.27 -2.10
C ALA A 54 3.24 5.39 -3.62
N GLY A 55 2.69 6.42 -4.28
CA GLY A 55 2.79 6.61 -5.72
C GLY A 55 1.71 5.85 -6.53
N ALA A 56 0.69 5.32 -5.87
CA ALA A 56 -0.40 4.63 -6.53
C ALA A 56 -1.43 5.60 -7.13
N THR A 57 -2.02 5.22 -8.25
CA THR A 57 -3.15 5.94 -8.84
C THR A 57 -4.46 5.24 -8.48
N VAL A 58 -5.30 5.93 -7.71
CA VAL A 58 -6.64 5.47 -7.32
C VAL A 58 -7.62 5.73 -8.46
N ILE A 59 -8.40 4.71 -8.83
CA ILE A 59 -9.42 4.77 -9.88
C ILE A 59 -10.85 4.61 -9.35
N GLY A 60 -11.01 4.19 -8.09
CA GLY A 60 -12.31 4.01 -7.45
C GLY A 60 -12.17 3.73 -5.96
N GLU A 61 -13.27 3.91 -5.23
CA GLU A 61 -13.31 3.74 -3.78
C GLU A 61 -14.68 3.25 -3.30
N THR A 62 -14.70 2.52 -2.19
CA THR A 62 -15.93 2.13 -1.48
C THR A 62 -15.65 2.06 0.01
N PHE A 63 -16.50 2.67 0.82
CA PHE A 63 -16.37 2.68 2.28
C PHE A 63 -17.73 2.46 2.93
N HIS A 64 -17.74 1.68 4.01
CA HIS A 64 -18.95 1.35 4.76
C HIS A 64 -18.66 1.29 6.26
N SER A 65 -19.45 2.01 7.06
CA SER A 65 -19.49 1.88 8.52
C SER A 65 -20.53 0.84 8.93
N PHE A 66 -20.18 -0.01 9.89
CA PHE A 66 -21.09 -0.98 10.47
C PHE A 66 -21.66 -0.50 11.81
N SER A 67 -22.76 -1.14 12.21
CA SER A 67 -23.34 -1.02 13.57
C SER A 67 -23.13 -2.34 14.30
N PRO A 68 -22.63 -2.34 15.56
CA PRO A 68 -22.41 -1.17 16.42
C PRO A 68 -21.14 -0.36 16.13
N CYS A 69 -20.12 -0.95 15.49
CA CYS A 69 -18.87 -0.29 15.14
C CYS A 69 -18.14 -1.00 14.00
N GLY A 70 -17.07 -0.38 13.50
CA GLY A 70 -16.18 -0.93 12.48
C GLY A 70 -16.40 -0.32 11.10
N VAL A 71 -15.37 -0.40 10.27
CA VAL A 71 -15.31 0.15 8.93
C VAL A 71 -14.71 -0.89 7.98
N THR A 72 -15.34 -1.07 6.83
CA THR A 72 -14.70 -1.68 5.65
C THR A 72 -14.45 -0.58 4.63
N GLY A 73 -13.24 -0.57 4.08
CA GLY A 73 -12.83 0.37 3.03
C GLY A 73 -12.02 -0.33 1.95
N THR A 74 -12.24 0.05 0.69
CA THR A 74 -11.45 -0.43 -0.44
C THR A 74 -11.14 0.71 -1.40
N LEU A 75 -9.93 0.70 -1.95
CA LEU A 75 -9.51 1.53 -3.07
C LEU A 75 -9.16 0.60 -4.23
N SER A 76 -9.78 0.83 -5.38
CA SER A 76 -9.33 0.26 -6.64
C SER A 76 -8.17 1.11 -7.16
N LEU A 77 -7.04 0.48 -7.43
CA LEU A 77 -5.91 1.10 -8.13
C LEU A 77 -5.95 0.69 -9.61
N GLN A 78 -5.16 1.34 -10.47
CA GLN A 78 -5.15 1.03 -11.92
C GLN A 78 -5.01 -0.47 -12.23
N GLU A 79 -4.26 -1.25 -11.43
CA GLU A 79 -4.02 -2.67 -11.67
C GLU A 79 -4.08 -3.54 -10.38
N SER A 80 -4.55 -2.98 -9.25
CA SER A 80 -4.46 -3.62 -7.93
C SER A 80 -5.42 -2.96 -6.91
N HIS A 81 -5.17 -3.06 -5.60
CA HIS A 81 -6.07 -2.50 -4.58
C HIS A 81 -5.39 -2.23 -3.23
N LEU A 82 -5.99 -1.33 -2.46
CA LEU A 82 -5.85 -1.31 -1.00
C LEU A 82 -7.19 -1.68 -0.37
N SER A 83 -7.19 -2.47 0.70
CA SER A 83 -8.38 -2.73 1.51
C SER A 83 -8.07 -2.61 2.99
N ILE A 84 -9.08 -2.24 3.78
CA ILE A 84 -9.02 -2.19 5.24
C ILE A 84 -10.31 -2.72 5.84
N HIS A 85 -10.18 -3.48 6.91
CA HIS A 85 -11.26 -3.90 7.79
C HIS A 85 -10.87 -3.59 9.24
N THR A 86 -11.72 -2.86 9.95
CA THR A 86 -11.44 -2.45 11.33
C THR A 86 -12.36 -3.14 12.34
N TRP A 87 -11.79 -3.47 13.49
CA TRP A 87 -12.48 -3.95 14.68
C TRP A 87 -12.11 -3.05 15.87
N PRO A 88 -12.78 -1.89 16.03
CA PRO A 88 -12.53 -0.96 17.13
C PRO A 88 -12.59 -1.63 18.51
N GLU A 89 -13.47 -2.61 18.68
CA GLU A 89 -13.64 -3.39 19.89
C GLU A 89 -12.38 -4.14 20.33
N HIS A 90 -11.51 -4.47 19.36
CA HIS A 90 -10.26 -5.19 19.52
C HIS A 90 -9.02 -4.32 19.27
N GLN A 91 -9.19 -3.00 19.03
CA GLN A 91 -8.09 -2.10 18.66
C GLN A 91 -7.27 -2.64 17.49
N TYR A 92 -7.97 -3.17 16.49
CA TYR A 92 -7.37 -3.95 15.41
C TYR A 92 -7.83 -3.47 14.02
N ALA A 93 -6.90 -3.49 13.07
CA ALA A 93 -7.21 -3.37 11.65
C ALA A 93 -6.42 -4.40 10.83
N ALA A 94 -7.12 -5.05 9.89
CA ALA A 94 -6.50 -5.83 8.82
C ALA A 94 -6.43 -4.95 7.57
N VAL A 95 -5.27 -4.88 6.92
CA VAL A 95 -5.06 -4.08 5.71
C VAL A 95 -4.41 -4.95 4.64
N ASP A 96 -4.93 -4.91 3.41
CA ASP A 96 -4.22 -5.42 2.24
C ASP A 96 -3.67 -4.26 1.43
N ILE A 97 -2.38 -4.29 1.12
CA ILE A 97 -1.73 -3.32 0.24
C ILE A 97 -1.19 -4.10 -0.95
N PHE A 98 -1.99 -4.21 -2.01
CA PHE A 98 -1.57 -4.84 -3.24
C PHE A 98 -1.25 -3.76 -4.26
N THR A 99 -0.03 -3.77 -4.78
CA THR A 99 0.45 -2.83 -5.80
C THR A 99 1.10 -3.59 -6.95
N CYS A 100 1.12 -2.96 -8.14
CA CYS A 100 1.75 -3.48 -9.35
C CYS A 100 2.77 -2.47 -9.85
N GLY A 101 3.85 -2.97 -10.46
CA GLY A 101 4.95 -2.14 -10.97
C GLY A 101 5.96 -1.71 -9.92
N ASP A 102 7.15 -1.29 -10.37
CA ASP A 102 8.31 -1.03 -9.52
C ASP A 102 8.31 0.38 -8.90
N SER A 103 7.36 1.23 -9.28
CA SER A 103 7.29 2.63 -8.85
C SER A 103 6.39 2.87 -7.64
N VAL A 104 5.64 1.85 -7.19
CA VAL A 104 4.72 1.98 -6.05
C VAL A 104 5.34 1.36 -4.81
N ASP A 105 5.51 2.14 -3.76
CA ASP A 105 6.12 1.71 -2.50
C ASP A 105 5.05 1.24 -1.50
N SER A 106 4.78 -0.07 -1.48
CA SER A 106 3.81 -0.67 -0.55
C SER A 106 4.19 -0.49 0.92
N TRP A 107 5.50 -0.46 1.24
CA TRP A 107 5.98 -0.30 2.61
C TRP A 107 5.80 1.13 3.12
N CYS A 108 5.89 2.13 2.23
CA CYS A 108 5.48 3.50 2.53
C CYS A 108 4.00 3.57 2.98
N ALA A 109 3.09 2.93 2.24
CA ALA A 109 1.68 2.86 2.64
C ALA A 109 1.49 2.16 3.99
N TYR A 110 2.20 1.06 4.25
CA TYR A 110 2.18 0.36 5.55
C TYR A 110 2.57 1.29 6.71
N GLU A 111 3.72 1.98 6.62
CA GLU A 111 4.20 2.85 7.70
C GLU A 111 3.28 4.04 7.94
N LEU A 112 2.74 4.63 6.87
CA LEU A 112 1.76 5.72 6.98
C LEU A 112 0.48 5.28 7.68
N LEU A 113 -0.06 4.13 7.33
CA LEU A 113 -1.28 3.61 7.95
C LEU A 113 -1.02 3.21 9.41
N LYS A 114 0.08 2.54 9.70
CA LYS A 114 0.48 2.19 11.07
C LYS A 114 0.58 3.44 11.96
N ALA A 115 1.23 4.50 11.47
CA ALA A 115 1.34 5.76 12.20
C ALA A 115 -0.01 6.46 12.34
N ALA A 116 -0.81 6.51 11.27
CA ALA A 116 -2.10 7.20 11.28
C ALA A 116 -3.11 6.55 12.23
N PHE A 117 -3.13 5.22 12.34
CA PHE A 117 -4.00 4.51 13.26
C PHE A 117 -3.45 4.42 14.69
N GLU A 118 -2.31 5.05 14.96
CA GLU A 118 -1.62 5.01 16.26
C GLU A 118 -1.39 3.56 16.74
N ALA A 119 -1.08 2.66 15.81
CA ALA A 119 -0.91 1.25 16.13
C ALA A 119 0.34 1.03 16.97
N GLU A 120 0.18 0.47 18.17
CA GLU A 120 1.28 0.06 19.03
C GLU A 120 2.20 -0.97 18.36
N ARG A 121 1.61 -1.87 17.57
CA ARG A 121 2.33 -2.92 16.85
C ARG A 121 1.72 -3.17 15.48
N GLY A 122 2.57 -3.24 14.46
CA GLY A 122 2.19 -3.72 13.14
C GLY A 122 2.98 -4.95 12.75
N SER A 123 2.38 -5.87 11.99
CA SER A 123 3.06 -6.94 11.27
C SER A 123 2.61 -6.94 9.81
N ALA A 124 3.50 -7.35 8.91
CA ALA A 124 3.20 -7.47 7.49
C ALA A 124 3.83 -8.74 6.94
N MET A 125 3.08 -9.48 6.12
CA MET A 125 3.61 -10.55 5.29
C MET A 125 3.62 -10.09 3.82
N GLU A 126 4.80 -10.10 3.21
CA GLU A 126 4.96 -9.76 1.80
C GLU A 126 4.74 -11.01 0.93
N ILE A 127 3.90 -10.86 -0.09
CA ILE A 127 3.61 -11.89 -1.09
C ILE A 127 3.89 -11.32 -2.48
N HIS A 128 4.76 -12.01 -3.21
CA HIS A 128 5.03 -11.72 -4.61
C HIS A 128 3.95 -12.36 -5.49
N ARG A 129 3.21 -11.53 -6.23
CA ARG A 129 2.06 -11.93 -7.05
C ARG A 129 2.47 -12.03 -8.52
N GLY A 130 2.23 -13.18 -9.15
CA GLY A 130 2.58 -13.42 -10.55
C GLY A 130 4.09 -13.49 -10.78
N ARG A 131 4.77 -14.43 -10.12
CA ARG A 131 6.21 -14.63 -10.33
C ARG A 131 6.46 -15.28 -11.70
N PRO A 132 7.40 -14.76 -12.52
CA PRO A 132 7.61 -15.27 -13.87
C PRO A 132 7.99 -16.75 -13.98
N ASP A 133 8.55 -17.35 -12.92
CA ASP A 133 8.96 -18.76 -12.87
C ASP A 133 7.78 -19.75 -12.77
N VAL A 134 6.57 -19.26 -12.47
CA VAL A 134 5.35 -20.07 -12.32
C VAL A 134 4.21 -19.61 -13.23
N LEU A 135 4.47 -18.68 -14.16
CA LEU A 135 3.51 -18.22 -15.17
C LEU A 135 3.50 -19.11 -16.41
#